data_AF-A0A960E3G9-F1
#
_entry.id   AF-A0A960E3G9-F1
#
_cell.length_a   1.000
_cell.length_b   1.000
_cell.length_c   1.000
_cell.angle_alpha   90.00
_cell.angle_beta   90.00
_cell.angle_gamma   90.00
#
_symmetry.space_group_name_H-M   'P 1'
#
loop_
_entity.id
_entity.type
_entity.pdbx_description
1 polymer ?
#
loop_
_entity_poly.entity_id
_entity_poly.type
_entity_poly.pdbx_seq_one_letter_code
_entity_poly.pdbx_strand_id
1 'polypeptide(L)'
;HKYTAAPENFAHAQRIATHYGLYDDALFSTKVTDLRWDEEHGRWRIATDRGDDFTATYVSMGVGPLNKPKLPGIPGIEEFEGHAFHTSRWDYAYTGGDWQGAPLDRLADKRVGIIGTGATAVQCIPHLARDAGELYVFQRTPSSIDVRNNHPIDPDWFATLEPGWQQRWLENFCTLQTGGFADEDLVQDGWTDIAQRIRDKVVELVTEGAPLDEDTLARAFQLGDDEKMTEIRARVDAIVEDPATAEKLKPWYRQLCKRPCFHDSYLQAYNEPGCHLVDTDGQGVERIDATGVWVAGTHYELDCLIFASGFEFATDFTHRCGYETTGRDGRTLAEHWATGMRTLHGL
;
A
#
# COMPACT_ATOMS: atom_id res chain seq x y z
N HIS A 1 3.52 -14.69 13.35
CA HIS A 1 3.95 -13.36 13.87
C HIS A 1 2.73 -12.43 13.91
N LYS A 2 2.80 -11.30 14.62
CA LYS A 2 1.71 -10.31 14.70
C LYS A 2 1.28 -9.79 13.32
N TYR A 3 2.25 -9.51 12.45
CA TYR A 3 2.01 -9.22 11.04
C TYR A 3 2.56 -10.37 10.19
N THR A 4 1.68 -10.93 9.36
CA THR A 4 1.96 -12.07 8.50
C THR A 4 2.64 -11.63 7.20
N ALA A 5 3.60 -12.41 6.73
CA ALA A 5 4.26 -12.17 5.46
C ALA A 5 3.36 -12.58 4.27
N ALA A 6 3.67 -12.08 3.08
CA ALA A 6 2.89 -12.39 1.87
C ALA A 6 2.72 -13.89 1.59
N PRO A 7 3.73 -14.77 1.76
CA PRO A 7 3.55 -16.21 1.58
C PRO A 7 2.52 -16.83 2.53
N GLU A 8 2.48 -16.39 3.78
CA GLU A 8 1.51 -16.88 4.78
C GLU A 8 0.08 -16.43 4.42
N ASN A 9 -0.08 -15.18 3.97
CA ASN A 9 -1.35 -14.65 3.49
C ASN A 9 -1.87 -15.39 2.25
N PHE A 10 -0.99 -15.66 1.29
CA PHE A 10 -1.35 -16.43 0.10
C PHE A 10 -1.71 -17.88 0.46
N ALA A 11 -0.93 -18.53 1.32
CA ALA A 11 -1.24 -19.85 1.83
C ALA A 11 -2.59 -19.87 2.58
N HIS A 12 -2.93 -18.80 3.31
CA HIS A 12 -4.24 -18.69 3.95
C HIS A 12 -5.39 -18.58 2.94
N ALA A 13 -5.23 -17.78 1.89
CA ALA A 13 -6.21 -17.70 0.80
C ALA A 13 -6.42 -19.07 0.13
N GLN A 14 -5.34 -19.82 -0.11
CA GLN A 14 -5.41 -21.19 -0.64
C GLN A 14 -6.10 -22.15 0.34
N ARG A 15 -5.84 -22.03 1.66
CA ARG A 15 -6.54 -22.82 2.69
C ARG A 15 -8.03 -22.56 2.68
N ILE A 16 -8.46 -21.30 2.57
CA ILE A 16 -9.88 -20.93 2.46
C ILE A 16 -10.48 -21.56 1.20
N ALA A 17 -9.83 -21.38 0.04
CA ALA A 17 -10.31 -21.93 -1.22
C ALA A 17 -10.42 -23.46 -1.19
N THR A 18 -9.46 -24.14 -0.58
CA THR A 18 -9.47 -25.61 -0.43
C THR A 18 -10.57 -26.06 0.54
N HIS A 19 -10.71 -25.41 1.69
CA HIS A 19 -11.69 -25.76 2.71
C HIS A 19 -13.13 -25.68 2.19
N TYR A 20 -13.43 -24.66 1.39
CA TYR A 20 -14.76 -24.44 0.82
C TYR A 20 -14.94 -24.96 -0.61
N GLY A 21 -13.95 -25.67 -1.18
CA GLY A 21 -14.04 -26.22 -2.54
C GLY A 21 -14.15 -25.18 -3.66
N LEU A 22 -13.61 -23.97 -3.47
CA LEU A 22 -13.82 -22.83 -4.37
C LEU A 22 -13.06 -22.92 -5.71
N TYR A 23 -12.13 -23.87 -5.84
CA TYR A 23 -11.36 -24.03 -7.07
C TYR A 23 -12.20 -24.55 -8.24
N ASP A 24 -13.20 -25.38 -7.96
CA ASP A 24 -14.03 -26.01 -8.99
C ASP A 24 -14.93 -24.98 -9.71
N ASP A 25 -15.24 -23.87 -9.04
CA ASP A 25 -16.09 -22.78 -9.54
C ASP A 25 -15.30 -21.52 -9.95
N ALA A 26 -13.97 -21.63 -10.10
CA ALA A 26 -13.09 -20.50 -10.41
C ALA A 26 -12.50 -20.57 -11.82
N LEU A 27 -12.64 -19.47 -12.57
CA LEU A 27 -11.96 -19.25 -13.85
C LEU A 27 -10.76 -18.31 -13.67
N PHE A 28 -9.57 -18.90 -13.51
CA PHE A 28 -8.31 -18.14 -13.43
C PHE A 28 -7.77 -17.75 -14.81
N SER A 29 -6.89 -16.75 -14.84
CA SER A 29 -6.29 -16.26 -16.08
C SER A 29 -7.33 -15.83 -17.14
N THR A 30 -8.49 -15.40 -16.67
CA THR A 30 -9.65 -14.96 -17.45
C THR A 30 -10.05 -13.58 -16.97
N LYS A 31 -10.06 -12.62 -17.89
CA LYS A 31 -10.47 -11.24 -17.62
C LYS A 31 -11.87 -11.01 -18.21
N VAL A 32 -12.78 -10.49 -17.40
CA VAL A 32 -14.09 -10.01 -17.89
C VAL A 32 -13.89 -8.81 -18.80
N THR A 33 -14.56 -8.81 -19.95
CA THR A 33 -14.47 -7.77 -20.99
C THR A 33 -15.78 -7.02 -21.20
N ASP A 34 -16.93 -7.64 -20.91
CA ASP A 34 -18.25 -7.02 -20.98
C ASP A 34 -19.18 -7.63 -19.92
N LEU A 35 -20.03 -6.79 -19.34
CA LEU A 35 -21.08 -7.18 -18.41
C LEU A 35 -22.39 -6.49 -18.78
N ARG A 36 -23.36 -7.23 -19.32
CA ARG A 36 -24.61 -6.65 -19.85
C ARG A 36 -25.85 -7.30 -19.25
N TRP A 37 -26.81 -6.48 -18.85
CA TRP A 37 -28.14 -6.93 -18.47
C TRP A 37 -28.97 -7.28 -19.72
N ASP A 38 -29.45 -8.52 -19.77
CA ASP A 38 -30.42 -9.01 -20.73
C ASP A 38 -31.82 -8.88 -20.13
N GLU A 39 -32.60 -7.94 -20.65
CA GLU A 39 -33.96 -7.67 -20.16
C GLU A 39 -34.97 -8.75 -20.51
N GLU A 40 -34.82 -9.37 -21.69
CA GLU A 40 -35.73 -10.39 -22.17
C GLU A 40 -35.68 -11.63 -21.25
N HIS A 41 -34.47 -12.00 -20.84
CA HIS A 41 -34.23 -13.19 -20.02
C HIS A 41 -34.10 -12.90 -18.52
N GLY A 42 -33.96 -11.63 -18.14
CA GLY A 42 -33.74 -11.21 -16.75
C GLY A 42 -32.45 -11.80 -16.19
N ARG A 43 -31.35 -11.71 -16.94
CA ARG A 43 -30.03 -12.26 -16.59
C ARG A 43 -28.92 -11.29 -16.96
N TRP A 44 -27.80 -11.39 -16.29
CA TRP A 44 -26.54 -10.82 -16.75
C TRP A 44 -25.90 -11.76 -17.76
N ARG A 45 -25.38 -11.20 -18.85
CA ARG A 45 -24.49 -11.86 -19.81
C ARG A 45 -23.07 -11.32 -19.60
N ILE A 46 -22.11 -12.22 -19.51
CA ILE A 46 -20.72 -11.93 -19.14
C ILE A 46 -19.81 -12.46 -20.26
N ALA A 47 -19.00 -11.58 -20.83
CA ALA A 47 -17.99 -11.94 -21.83
C ALA A 47 -16.58 -11.86 -21.24
N THR A 48 -15.65 -12.68 -21.75
CA THR A 48 -14.26 -12.72 -21.28
C THR A 48 -13.25 -12.58 -22.42
N ASP A 49 -11.98 -12.34 -22.06
CA ASP A 49 -10.83 -12.33 -22.98
C ASP A 49 -10.42 -13.71 -23.49
N ARG A 50 -11.09 -14.78 -23.02
CA ARG A 50 -10.92 -16.15 -23.50
C ARG A 50 -12.02 -16.61 -24.47
N GLY A 51 -12.96 -15.71 -24.77
CA GLY A 51 -14.10 -16.01 -25.64
C GLY A 51 -15.25 -16.72 -24.92
N ASP A 52 -15.25 -16.75 -23.58
CA ASP A 52 -16.38 -17.25 -22.81
C ASP A 52 -17.56 -16.27 -22.92
N ASP A 53 -18.75 -16.83 -22.90
CA ASP A 53 -20.03 -16.10 -22.92
C ASP A 53 -21.05 -16.89 -22.11
N PHE A 54 -21.31 -16.43 -20.89
CA PHE A 54 -22.17 -17.12 -19.94
C PHE A 54 -23.12 -16.17 -19.24
N THR A 55 -24.13 -16.73 -18.57
CA THR A 55 -25.16 -15.95 -17.89
C THR A 55 -25.18 -16.17 -16.39
N ALA A 56 -25.60 -15.15 -15.65
CA ALA A 56 -25.79 -15.20 -14.21
C ALA A 56 -27.05 -14.44 -13.78
N THR A 57 -27.71 -14.88 -12.71
CA THR A 57 -28.82 -14.13 -12.12
C THR A 57 -28.34 -12.92 -11.32
N TYR A 58 -27.21 -13.10 -10.62
CA TYR A 58 -26.60 -12.08 -9.76
C TYR A 58 -25.12 -11.95 -10.07
N VAL A 59 -24.59 -10.74 -9.90
CA VAL A 59 -23.17 -10.44 -10.08
C VAL A 59 -22.70 -9.66 -8.86
N SER A 60 -21.63 -10.15 -8.22
CA SER A 60 -20.94 -9.46 -7.14
C SER A 60 -19.53 -9.13 -7.61
N MET A 61 -19.16 -7.85 -7.55
CA MET A 61 -17.89 -7.36 -8.11
C MET A 61 -16.84 -7.18 -7.00
N GLY A 62 -15.90 -8.12 -6.92
CA GLY A 62 -14.75 -8.09 -6.00
C GLY A 62 -13.45 -7.56 -6.64
N VAL A 63 -13.51 -6.49 -7.44
CA VAL A 63 -12.39 -6.05 -8.31
C VAL A 63 -11.20 -5.43 -7.55
N GLY A 64 -11.39 -5.04 -6.30
CA GLY A 64 -10.37 -4.41 -5.46
C GLY A 64 -9.99 -2.98 -5.89
N PRO A 65 -9.42 -2.17 -4.97
CA PRO A 65 -9.10 -0.77 -5.26
C PRO A 65 -7.69 -0.54 -5.84
N LEU A 66 -6.78 -1.52 -5.76
CA LEU A 66 -5.35 -1.38 -6.09
C LEU A 66 -4.88 -2.50 -7.03
N ASN A 67 -5.52 -2.63 -8.19
CA ASN A 67 -5.29 -3.72 -9.15
C ASN A 67 -4.47 -3.31 -10.39
N LYS A 68 -4.39 -2.00 -10.70
CA LYS A 68 -3.66 -1.47 -11.86
C LYS A 68 -2.38 -0.76 -11.45
N PRO A 69 -1.19 -1.32 -11.75
CA PRO A 69 0.08 -0.66 -11.46
C PRO A 69 0.16 0.69 -12.18
N LYS A 70 0.64 1.71 -11.50
CA LYS A 70 0.82 3.04 -12.07
C LYS A 70 2.28 3.23 -12.41
N LEU A 71 2.61 3.36 -13.69
CA LEU A 71 3.92 3.84 -14.10
C LEU A 71 3.97 5.37 -14.04
N PRO A 72 5.07 5.96 -13.57
CA PRO A 72 5.22 7.41 -13.56
C PRO A 72 5.40 7.91 -15.01
N GLY A 73 4.78 9.03 -15.36
CA GLY A 73 4.95 9.66 -16.68
C GLY A 73 6.28 10.40 -16.80
N ILE A 74 7.40 9.68 -16.65
CA ILE A 74 8.76 10.22 -16.73
C ILE A 74 9.19 10.25 -18.20
N PRO A 75 9.69 11.37 -18.73
CA PRO A 75 10.26 11.42 -20.08
C PRO A 75 11.37 10.37 -20.26
N GLY A 76 11.31 9.60 -21.36
CA GLY A 76 12.30 8.57 -21.70
C GLY A 76 12.21 7.29 -20.88
N ILE A 77 11.10 7.04 -20.17
CA ILE A 77 10.90 5.82 -19.37
C ILE A 77 11.04 4.53 -20.20
N GLU A 78 10.72 4.59 -21.49
CA GLU A 78 10.87 3.52 -22.47
C GLU A 78 12.28 3.38 -23.07
N GLU A 79 13.18 4.34 -22.82
CA GLU A 79 14.52 4.38 -23.42
C GLU A 79 15.54 3.56 -22.63
N PHE A 80 15.29 3.25 -21.36
CA PHE A 80 16.23 2.53 -20.50
C PHE A 80 16.53 1.13 -21.06
N GLU A 81 17.80 0.86 -21.36
CA GLU A 81 18.25 -0.40 -21.94
C GLU A 81 18.62 -1.45 -20.88
N GLY A 82 18.75 -1.04 -19.62
CA GLY A 82 18.93 -1.93 -18.48
C GLY A 82 17.65 -2.72 -18.13
N HIS A 83 17.73 -3.55 -17.09
CA HIS A 83 16.56 -4.34 -16.69
C HIS A 83 15.57 -3.50 -15.87
N ALA A 84 14.29 -3.48 -16.23
CA ALA A 84 13.30 -2.71 -15.51
C ALA A 84 12.01 -3.48 -15.25
N PHE A 85 11.45 -3.31 -14.05
CA PHE A 85 10.18 -3.93 -13.68
C PHE A 85 9.45 -3.14 -12.58
N HIS A 86 8.14 -3.34 -12.48
CA HIS A 86 7.35 -2.80 -11.38
C HIS A 86 7.31 -3.80 -10.23
N THR A 87 7.35 -3.32 -8.99
CA THR A 87 7.26 -4.15 -7.77
C THR A 87 6.03 -5.08 -7.69
N SER A 88 4.96 -4.82 -8.45
CA SER A 88 3.76 -5.67 -8.52
C SER A 88 3.94 -6.88 -9.44
N ARG A 89 5.05 -6.93 -10.17
CA ARG A 89 5.47 -7.98 -11.11
C ARG A 89 6.97 -8.20 -10.90
N TRP A 90 7.35 -8.51 -9.67
CA TRP A 90 8.75 -8.69 -9.28
C TRP A 90 9.42 -9.79 -10.10
N ASP A 91 10.59 -9.50 -10.69
CA ASP A 91 11.35 -10.46 -11.47
C ASP A 91 12.43 -11.14 -10.62
N TYR A 92 12.06 -12.26 -10.00
CA TYR A 92 13.00 -13.11 -9.26
C TYR A 92 14.00 -13.85 -10.17
N ALA A 93 13.68 -14.02 -11.46
CA ALA A 93 14.64 -14.60 -12.39
C ALA A 93 15.82 -13.65 -12.63
N TYR A 94 15.57 -12.34 -12.65
CA TYR A 94 16.63 -11.35 -12.72
C TYR A 94 17.32 -11.13 -11.36
N THR A 95 16.52 -10.83 -10.32
CA THR A 95 17.05 -10.42 -8.99
C THR A 95 17.66 -11.56 -8.18
N GLY A 96 17.35 -12.82 -8.50
CA GLY A 96 17.63 -13.93 -7.59
C GLY A 96 16.69 -13.94 -6.39
N GLY A 97 16.93 -14.83 -5.43
CA GLY A 97 16.08 -14.97 -4.25
C GLY A 97 14.66 -15.48 -4.56
N ASP A 98 13.75 -15.24 -3.62
CA ASP A 98 12.34 -15.65 -3.73
C ASP A 98 11.40 -14.79 -2.86
N TRP A 99 10.09 -15.00 -3.06
CA TRP A 99 9.01 -14.40 -2.29
C TRP A 99 8.94 -14.81 -0.80
N GLN A 100 9.78 -15.75 -0.35
CA GLN A 100 9.93 -16.12 1.06
C GLN A 100 11.00 -15.28 1.77
N GLY A 101 11.75 -14.46 1.03
CA GLY A 101 12.76 -13.55 1.57
C GLY A 101 14.19 -14.06 1.44
N ALA A 102 14.44 -15.04 0.57
CA ALA A 102 15.80 -15.46 0.24
C ALA A 102 16.63 -14.27 -0.32
N PRO A 103 17.96 -14.24 -0.11
CA PRO A 103 18.82 -13.18 -0.63
C PRO A 103 18.68 -12.98 -2.14
N LEU A 104 18.65 -11.72 -2.58
CA LEU A 104 18.64 -11.29 -3.98
C LEU A 104 20.06 -11.38 -4.56
N ASP A 105 20.62 -12.60 -4.54
CA ASP A 105 22.03 -12.93 -4.78
C ASP A 105 22.58 -12.49 -6.15
N ARG A 106 21.70 -12.23 -7.13
CA ARG A 106 22.08 -11.76 -8.47
C ARG A 106 22.22 -10.24 -8.57
N LEU A 107 22.01 -9.51 -7.48
CA LEU A 107 22.15 -8.04 -7.44
C LEU A 107 23.49 -7.58 -6.85
N ALA A 108 24.33 -8.49 -6.34
CA ALA A 108 25.56 -8.16 -5.61
C ALA A 108 26.58 -7.32 -6.40
N ASP A 109 26.55 -7.37 -7.73
CA ASP A 109 27.42 -6.59 -8.63
C ASP A 109 26.66 -5.51 -9.41
N LYS A 110 25.39 -5.23 -9.04
CA LYS A 110 24.49 -4.35 -9.79
C LYS A 110 24.27 -3.02 -9.10
N ARG A 111 24.16 -1.97 -9.92
CA ARG A 111 23.62 -0.66 -9.57
C ARG A 111 22.11 -0.68 -9.77
N VAL A 112 21.38 -0.71 -8.67
CA VAL A 112 19.93 -0.83 -8.66
C VAL A 112 19.31 0.52 -8.28
N GLY A 113 18.39 1.01 -9.11
CA GLY A 113 17.57 2.17 -8.80
C GLY A 113 16.17 1.75 -8.39
N ILE A 114 15.59 2.42 -7.40
CA ILE A 114 14.17 2.28 -7.06
C ILE A 114 13.48 3.65 -7.03
N ILE A 115 12.42 3.81 -7.82
CA ILE A 115 11.63 5.04 -7.88
C ILE A 115 10.39 4.89 -7.00
N GLY A 116 10.33 5.72 -5.96
CA GLY A 116 9.22 5.77 -5.01
C GLY A 116 9.59 5.26 -3.63
N THR A 117 8.97 5.85 -2.61
CA THR A 117 9.24 5.61 -1.18
C THR A 117 7.95 5.30 -0.40
N GLY A 118 6.90 4.84 -1.09
CA GLY A 118 5.65 4.41 -0.46
C GLY A 118 5.76 3.06 0.24
N ALA A 119 4.64 2.55 0.77
CA ALA A 119 4.60 1.33 1.58
C ALA A 119 5.30 0.11 0.94
N THR A 120 5.20 -0.07 -0.38
CA THR A 120 5.91 -1.15 -1.09
C THR A 120 7.42 -0.96 -1.02
N ALA A 121 7.92 0.23 -1.36
CA ALA A 121 9.35 0.53 -1.32
C ALA A 121 9.90 0.39 0.11
N VAL A 122 9.14 0.83 1.12
CA VAL A 122 9.51 0.70 2.53
C VAL A 122 9.79 -0.75 2.94
N GLN A 123 9.07 -1.71 2.35
CA GLN A 123 9.28 -3.15 2.60
C GLN A 123 10.38 -3.76 1.72
N CYS A 124 10.59 -3.26 0.50
CA CYS A 124 11.60 -3.81 -0.42
C CYS A 124 13.01 -3.27 -0.17
N ILE A 125 13.15 -2.00 0.21
CA ILE A 125 14.44 -1.30 0.35
C ILE A 125 15.41 -2.01 1.30
N PRO A 126 15.00 -2.53 2.48
CA PRO A 126 15.92 -3.27 3.35
C PRO A 126 16.54 -4.51 2.69
N HIS A 127 15.78 -5.21 1.85
CA HIS A 127 16.30 -6.36 1.11
C HIS A 127 17.22 -5.94 -0.03
N LEU A 128 16.87 -4.87 -0.74
CA LEU A 128 17.71 -4.31 -1.80
C LEU A 128 19.02 -3.74 -1.25
N ALA A 129 18.99 -3.02 -0.13
CA ALA A 129 20.16 -2.41 0.49
C ALA A 129 21.14 -3.47 1.01
N ARG A 130 20.62 -4.60 1.50
CA ARG A 130 21.42 -5.75 1.95
C ARG A 130 22.15 -6.46 0.81
N ASP A 131 21.48 -6.62 -0.34
CA ASP A 131 21.90 -7.58 -1.38
C ASP A 131 22.44 -6.94 -2.67
N ALA A 132 22.12 -5.68 -2.96
CA ALA A 132 22.60 -4.99 -4.15
C ALA A 132 24.02 -4.45 -3.97
N GLY A 133 24.79 -4.39 -5.06
CA GLY A 133 26.11 -3.75 -5.05
C GLY A 133 26.02 -2.25 -4.73
N GLU A 134 25.12 -1.54 -5.42
CA GLU A 134 24.72 -0.17 -5.11
C GLU A 134 23.20 -0.04 -5.22
N LEU A 135 22.55 0.66 -4.29
CA LEU A 135 21.13 0.98 -4.30
C LEU A 135 20.93 2.50 -4.31
N TYR A 136 20.27 3.02 -5.33
CA TYR A 136 19.84 4.42 -5.41
C TYR A 136 18.32 4.52 -5.19
N VAL A 137 17.91 5.15 -4.08
CA VAL A 137 16.50 5.37 -3.75
C VAL A 137 16.08 6.77 -4.19
N PHE A 138 15.31 6.85 -5.29
CA PHE A 138 14.82 8.11 -5.83
C PHE A 138 13.54 8.54 -5.10
N GLN A 139 13.69 9.52 -4.21
CA GLN A 139 12.63 9.99 -3.33
C GLN A 139 12.07 11.33 -3.80
N ARG A 140 10.76 11.37 -4.05
CA ARG A 140 10.02 12.63 -4.20
C ARG A 140 9.48 13.17 -2.89
N THR A 141 9.02 12.28 -2.02
CA THR A 141 8.51 12.69 -0.72
C THR A 141 8.70 11.54 0.25
N PRO A 142 9.30 11.76 1.43
CA PRO A 142 9.49 10.70 2.40
C PRO A 142 8.15 10.15 2.94
N SER A 143 8.15 8.89 3.36
CA SER A 143 7.04 8.28 4.09
C SER A 143 7.20 8.52 5.59
N SER A 144 6.10 8.59 6.34
CA SER A 144 6.15 8.43 7.80
C SER A 144 6.46 6.98 8.14
N ILE A 145 7.53 6.75 8.90
CA ILE A 145 8.04 5.41 9.25
C ILE A 145 7.96 5.23 10.76
N ASP A 146 6.87 4.63 11.22
CA ASP A 146 6.68 4.27 12.62
C ASP A 146 7.20 2.85 12.90
N VAL A 147 7.17 2.44 14.17
CA VAL A 147 7.56 1.11 14.65
C VAL A 147 6.55 0.08 14.14
N ARG A 148 7.03 -0.99 13.50
CA ARG A 148 6.18 -2.13 13.14
C ARG A 148 5.95 -3.02 14.35
N ASN A 149 6.96 -3.23 15.19
CA ASN A 149 6.90 -4.11 16.37
C ASN A 149 6.40 -5.52 16.00
N ASN A 150 6.94 -6.09 14.91
CA ASN A 150 6.55 -7.44 14.52
C ASN A 150 7.20 -8.48 15.45
N HIS A 151 6.40 -9.32 16.08
CA HIS A 151 6.87 -10.33 17.03
C HIS A 151 6.12 -11.66 16.85
N PRO A 152 6.68 -12.80 17.28
CA PRO A 152 5.93 -14.05 17.33
C PRO A 152 4.72 -13.90 18.26
N ILE A 153 3.61 -14.54 17.89
CA ILE A 153 2.44 -14.65 18.79
C ILE A 153 2.65 -15.91 19.62
N ASP A 154 2.42 -15.80 20.93
CA ASP A 154 2.46 -16.94 21.84
C ASP A 154 1.33 -17.94 21.49
N PRO A 155 1.65 -19.16 21.06
CA PRO A 155 0.65 -20.17 20.72
C PRO A 155 -0.22 -20.59 21.91
N ASP A 156 0.34 -20.62 23.12
CA ASP A 156 -0.38 -21.07 24.32
C ASP A 156 -1.45 -20.05 24.70
N TRP A 157 -1.08 -18.76 24.69
CA TRP A 157 -2.05 -17.67 24.83
C TRP A 157 -3.10 -17.67 23.71
N PHE A 158 -2.69 -17.81 22.44
CA PHE A 158 -3.63 -17.79 21.32
C PHE A 158 -4.67 -18.92 21.40
N ALA A 159 -4.27 -20.09 21.93
CA ALA A 159 -5.17 -21.22 22.15
C ALA A 159 -6.23 -20.98 23.24
N THR A 160 -6.06 -19.96 24.09
CA THR A 160 -7.06 -19.56 25.11
C THR A 160 -8.18 -18.68 24.59
N LEU A 161 -8.12 -18.24 23.32
CA LEU A 161 -9.11 -17.34 22.75
C LEU A 161 -10.44 -18.07 22.51
N GLU A 162 -11.52 -17.52 23.06
CA GLU A 162 -12.86 -18.07 22.94
C GLU A 162 -13.49 -17.82 21.55
N PRO A 163 -14.46 -18.64 21.11
CA PRO A 163 -15.19 -18.40 19.87
C PRO A 163 -15.74 -16.97 19.77
N GLY A 164 -15.55 -16.33 18.61
CA GLY A 164 -15.92 -14.93 18.39
C GLY A 164 -14.80 -13.92 18.65
N TRP A 165 -13.61 -14.35 19.11
CA TRP A 165 -12.47 -13.47 19.36
C TRP A 165 -12.12 -12.58 18.16
N GLN A 166 -12.16 -13.12 16.94
CA GLN A 166 -11.78 -12.38 15.73
C GLN A 166 -12.74 -11.22 15.46
N GLN A 167 -14.03 -11.43 15.66
CA GLN A 167 -15.05 -10.40 15.51
C GLN A 167 -14.86 -9.30 16.56
N ARG A 168 -14.63 -9.68 17.83
CA ARG A 168 -14.33 -8.73 18.92
C ARG A 168 -13.10 -7.88 18.60
N TRP A 169 -12.05 -8.48 18.04
CA TRP A 169 -10.84 -7.76 17.63
C TRP A 169 -11.11 -6.78 16.50
N LEU A 170 -11.86 -7.20 15.48
CA LEU A 170 -12.26 -6.34 14.37
C LEU A 170 -13.07 -5.14 14.86
N GLU A 171 -14.07 -5.39 15.72
CA GLU A 171 -14.91 -4.35 16.31
C GLU A 171 -14.08 -3.41 17.18
N ASN A 172 -13.23 -3.93 18.06
CA ASN A 172 -12.34 -3.13 18.91
C ASN A 172 -11.46 -2.19 18.07
N PHE A 173 -10.79 -2.75 17.05
CA PHE A 173 -9.94 -1.97 16.15
C PHE A 173 -10.75 -0.90 15.41
N CYS A 174 -11.90 -1.25 14.85
CA CYS A 174 -12.78 -0.31 14.14
C CYS A 174 -13.26 0.80 15.08
N THR A 175 -13.70 0.47 16.29
CA THR A 175 -14.13 1.45 17.31
C THR A 175 -13.03 2.45 17.60
N LEU A 176 -11.79 1.97 17.87
CA LEU A 176 -10.66 2.86 18.13
C LEU A 176 -10.36 3.74 16.91
N GLN A 177 -10.30 3.17 15.70
CA GLN A 177 -10.00 3.92 14.48
C GLN A 177 -11.05 4.99 14.11
N THR A 178 -12.30 4.83 14.56
CA THR A 178 -13.36 5.82 14.33
C THR A 178 -13.52 6.81 15.48
N GLY A 179 -12.57 6.88 16.41
CA GLY A 179 -12.60 7.81 17.55
C GLY A 179 -13.52 7.39 18.69
N GLY A 180 -13.94 6.12 18.72
CA GLY A 180 -14.72 5.54 19.82
C GLY A 180 -13.85 5.19 21.03
N PHE A 181 -14.52 4.75 22.10
CA PHE A 181 -13.89 4.29 23.34
C PHE A 181 -13.95 2.77 23.43
N ALA A 182 -12.85 2.17 23.86
CA ALA A 182 -12.78 0.77 24.24
C ALA A 182 -12.02 0.66 25.56
N ASP A 183 -12.46 -0.25 26.44
CA ASP A 183 -11.84 -0.46 27.76
C ASP A 183 -10.41 -1.00 27.66
N GLU A 184 -10.09 -1.65 26.54
CA GLU A 184 -8.84 -2.31 26.24
C GLU A 184 -8.47 -2.04 24.78
N ASP A 185 -7.19 -1.80 24.52
CA ASP A 185 -6.64 -1.85 23.16
C ASP A 185 -6.16 -3.29 22.91
N LEU A 186 -6.85 -4.00 22.03
CA LEU A 186 -6.52 -5.40 21.70
C LEU A 186 -5.45 -5.51 20.61
N VAL A 187 -5.24 -4.45 19.82
CA VAL A 187 -4.29 -4.46 18.70
C VAL A 187 -2.94 -3.93 19.12
N GLN A 188 -2.88 -2.89 19.97
CA GLN A 188 -1.65 -2.37 20.60
C GLN A 188 -0.53 -2.11 19.60
N ASP A 189 -0.80 -1.30 18.59
CA ASP A 189 0.19 -0.94 17.58
C ASP A 189 0.11 0.54 17.20
N GLY A 190 0.95 0.96 16.27
CA GLY A 190 0.98 2.36 15.86
C GLY A 190 -0.29 2.84 15.16
N TRP A 191 -1.21 1.96 14.71
CA TRP A 191 -2.53 2.37 14.23
C TRP A 191 -3.45 2.76 15.37
N THR A 192 -3.48 1.98 16.46
CA THR A 192 -4.31 2.33 17.61
C THR A 192 -3.70 3.44 18.45
N ASP A 193 -2.37 3.59 18.46
CA ASP A 193 -1.68 4.67 19.19
C ASP A 193 -2.08 6.07 18.69
N ILE A 194 -2.06 6.32 17.37
CA ILE A 194 -2.47 7.64 16.85
C ILE A 194 -3.94 7.95 17.15
N ALA A 195 -4.83 6.96 17.02
CA ALA A 195 -6.25 7.13 17.30
C ALA A 195 -6.49 7.47 18.79
N GLN A 196 -5.78 6.78 19.69
CA GLN A 196 -5.84 7.03 21.13
C GLN A 196 -5.33 8.42 21.48
N ARG A 197 -4.20 8.86 20.91
CA ARG A 197 -3.64 10.21 21.16
C ARG A 197 -4.63 11.31 20.79
N ILE A 198 -5.24 11.21 19.61
CA ILE A 198 -6.22 12.21 19.17
C ILE A 198 -7.41 12.25 20.13
N ARG A 199 -7.93 11.09 20.53
CA ARG A 199 -9.03 11.00 21.50
C ARG A 199 -8.63 11.58 22.86
N ASP A 200 -7.44 11.26 23.35
CA ASP A 200 -6.97 11.76 24.64
C ASP A 200 -6.84 13.30 24.60
N LYS A 201 -6.43 13.87 23.47
CA LYS A 201 -6.48 15.32 23.24
C LYS A 201 -7.89 15.89 23.22
N VAL A 202 -8.88 15.18 22.66
CA VAL A 202 -10.29 15.60 22.75
C VAL A 202 -10.73 15.64 24.22
N VAL A 203 -10.43 14.59 24.99
CA VAL A 203 -10.80 14.50 26.42
C VAL A 203 -10.14 15.61 27.24
N GLU A 204 -8.85 15.86 27.02
CA GLU A 204 -8.08 16.94 27.65
C GLU A 204 -8.76 18.29 27.42
N LEU A 205 -9.01 18.65 26.16
CA LEU A 205 -9.61 19.95 25.79
C LEU A 205 -11.02 20.14 26.37
N VAL A 206 -11.86 19.10 26.31
CA VAL A 206 -13.23 19.16 26.86
C VAL A 206 -13.20 19.30 28.38
N THR A 207 -12.27 18.60 29.05
CA THR A 207 -12.09 18.70 30.52
C THR A 207 -11.62 20.10 30.93
N GLU A 208 -10.83 20.77 30.08
CA GLU A 208 -10.43 22.18 30.26
C GLU A 208 -11.54 23.20 29.93
N GLY A 209 -12.72 22.74 29.52
CA GLY A 209 -13.89 23.56 29.28
C GLY A 209 -14.15 23.94 27.83
N ALA A 210 -13.44 23.33 26.86
CA ALA A 210 -13.77 23.49 25.45
C ALA A 210 -15.12 22.81 25.11
N PRO A 211 -15.94 23.38 24.22
CA PRO A 211 -17.14 22.71 23.71
C PRO A 211 -16.78 21.48 22.88
N LEU A 212 -17.63 20.46 22.85
CA LEU A 212 -17.45 19.33 21.93
C LEU A 212 -18.05 19.70 20.56
N ASP A 213 -17.26 20.37 19.73
CA ASP A 213 -17.62 20.82 18.39
C ASP A 213 -16.51 20.52 17.36
N GLU A 214 -16.76 20.86 16.09
CA GLU A 214 -15.85 20.60 14.98
C GLU A 214 -14.48 21.28 15.18
N ASP A 215 -14.46 22.50 15.72
CA ASP A 215 -13.22 23.25 15.97
C ASP A 215 -12.35 22.57 17.03
N THR A 216 -12.97 22.11 18.13
CA THR A 216 -12.27 21.41 19.21
C THR A 216 -11.74 20.06 18.73
N LEU A 217 -12.53 19.33 17.92
CA LEU A 217 -12.06 18.10 17.28
C LEU A 217 -10.88 18.38 16.36
N ALA A 218 -10.98 19.35 15.44
CA ALA A 218 -9.91 19.70 14.51
C ALA A 218 -8.62 20.10 15.24
N ARG A 219 -8.73 20.85 16.34
CA ARG A 219 -7.60 21.20 17.21
C ARG A 219 -6.99 19.97 17.89
N ALA A 220 -7.79 19.05 18.42
CA ALA A 220 -7.30 17.81 19.02
C ALA A 220 -6.54 16.94 18.01
N PHE A 221 -7.11 16.81 16.80
CA PHE A 221 -6.46 16.13 15.68
C PHE A 221 -5.11 16.75 15.36
N GLN A 222 -5.03 18.08 15.27
CA GLN A 222 -3.77 18.77 15.01
C GLN A 222 -2.74 18.52 16.11
N LEU A 223 -3.12 18.64 17.39
CA LEU A 223 -2.20 18.44 18.51
C LEU A 223 -1.67 17.00 18.57
N GLY A 224 -2.55 16.00 18.40
CA GLY A 224 -2.16 14.60 18.39
C GLY A 224 -1.26 14.25 17.20
N ASP A 225 -1.56 14.81 16.01
CA ASP A 225 -0.75 14.63 14.81
C ASP A 225 0.63 15.29 14.95
N ASP A 226 0.71 16.53 15.46
CA ASP A 226 1.97 17.24 15.67
C ASP A 226 2.89 16.50 16.65
N GLU A 227 2.32 15.94 17.72
CA GLU A 227 3.03 15.11 18.70
C GLU A 227 3.59 13.85 18.04
N LYS A 228 2.74 13.06 17.36
CA LYS A 228 3.16 11.82 16.70
C LYS A 228 4.18 12.09 15.59
N MET A 229 3.97 13.11 14.75
CA MET A 229 4.90 13.42 13.67
C MET A 229 6.25 13.92 14.18
N THR A 230 6.28 14.55 15.37
CA THR A 230 7.54 14.91 16.03
C THR A 230 8.29 13.66 16.51
N GLU A 231 7.59 12.70 17.10
CA GLU A 231 8.15 11.38 17.46
C GLU A 231 8.73 10.66 16.22
N ILE A 232 8.00 10.65 15.10
CA ILE A 232 8.44 10.04 13.84
C ILE A 232 9.74 10.69 13.33
N ARG A 233 9.83 12.03 13.35
CA ARG A 233 11.06 12.73 12.92
C ARG A 233 12.22 12.46 13.88
N ALA A 234 11.97 12.44 15.18
CA ALA A 234 12.99 12.10 16.18
C ALA A 234 13.49 10.65 16.03
N ARG A 235 12.62 9.71 15.64
CA ARG A 235 13.01 8.33 15.31
C ARG A 235 13.96 8.28 14.13
N VAL A 236 13.75 9.11 13.09
CA VAL A 236 14.69 9.21 11.96
C VAL A 236 16.06 9.66 12.45
N ASP A 237 16.12 10.75 13.23
CA ASP A 237 17.38 11.27 13.80
C ASP A 237 18.10 10.26 14.71
N ALA A 238 17.35 9.40 15.40
CA ALA A 238 17.92 8.39 16.30
C ALA A 238 18.50 7.17 15.57
N ILE A 239 18.06 6.88 14.34
CA ILE A 239 18.40 5.65 13.62
C ILE A 239 19.37 5.90 12.46
N VAL A 240 19.17 6.98 11.70
CA VAL A 240 19.95 7.26 10.49
C VAL A 240 21.23 8.01 10.88
N GLU A 241 22.39 7.41 10.57
CA GLU A 241 23.69 7.89 11.05
C GLU A 241 24.16 9.16 10.32
N ASP A 242 23.91 9.28 9.01
CA ASP A 242 24.21 10.49 8.25
C ASP A 242 23.13 11.56 8.46
N PRO A 243 23.46 12.72 9.08
CA PRO A 243 22.48 13.78 9.33
C PRO A 243 21.86 14.35 8.06
N ALA A 244 22.57 14.36 6.92
CA ALA A 244 22.05 14.89 5.67
C ALA A 244 20.97 13.97 5.07
N THR A 245 21.20 12.65 5.13
CA THR A 245 20.22 11.63 4.76
C THR A 245 19.04 11.61 5.73
N ALA A 246 19.30 11.72 7.04
CA ALA A 246 18.26 11.80 8.07
C ALA A 246 17.29 12.97 7.82
N GLU A 247 17.81 14.16 7.51
CA GLU A 247 16.96 15.33 7.25
C GLU A 247 16.05 15.13 6.03
N LYS A 248 16.56 14.49 4.97
CA LYS A 248 15.78 14.18 3.77
C LYS A 248 14.74 13.08 3.99
N LEU A 249 14.92 12.21 4.98
CA LEU A 249 13.95 11.17 5.33
C LEU A 249 12.81 11.67 6.22
N LYS A 250 12.88 12.90 6.76
CA LYS A 250 11.84 13.44 7.63
C LYS A 250 10.60 13.89 6.84
N PRO A 251 9.42 13.33 7.13
CA PRO A 251 8.17 13.82 6.56
C PRO A 251 7.67 15.11 7.24
N TRP A 252 7.35 16.10 6.40
CA TRP A 252 6.79 17.40 6.78
C TRP A 252 5.38 17.60 6.22
N TYR A 253 4.50 16.64 6.49
CA TYR A 253 3.07 16.67 6.21
C TYR A 253 2.32 15.99 7.37
N ARG A 254 1.01 16.19 7.50
CA ARG A 254 0.22 15.53 8.55
C ARG A 254 0.19 14.03 8.35
N GLN A 255 0.29 13.23 9.40
CA GLN A 255 0.52 11.78 9.32
C GLN A 255 -0.45 11.06 8.36
N LEU A 256 -1.74 11.43 8.39
CA LEU A 256 -2.80 10.84 7.57
C LEU A 256 -2.99 11.48 6.19
N CYS A 257 -2.20 12.49 5.80
CA CYS A 257 -2.16 12.98 4.41
C CYS A 257 -1.66 11.89 3.44
N LYS A 258 -0.96 10.88 3.96
CA LYS A 258 -0.58 9.66 3.26
C LYS A 258 -0.88 8.47 4.17
N ARG A 259 -0.89 7.26 3.59
CA ARG A 259 -0.98 6.04 4.37
C ARG A 259 0.28 5.94 5.27
N PRO A 260 0.14 5.86 6.60
CA PRO A 260 1.28 5.65 7.48
C PRO A 260 2.01 4.35 7.14
N CYS A 261 3.34 4.39 7.15
CA CYS A 261 4.17 3.20 6.99
C CYS A 261 4.80 2.83 8.33
N PHE A 262 5.05 1.53 8.52
CA PHE A 262 5.72 1.05 9.71
C PHE A 262 6.71 -0.03 9.31
N HIS A 263 7.96 0.13 9.73
CA HIS A 263 9.03 -0.78 9.35
C HIS A 263 10.19 -0.65 10.33
N ASP A 264 10.70 -1.79 10.78
CA ASP A 264 11.75 -1.83 11.80
C ASP A 264 13.17 -1.88 11.22
N SER A 265 13.30 -1.96 9.88
CA SER A 265 14.60 -2.03 9.18
C SER A 265 14.75 -1.01 8.05
N TYR A 266 13.75 -0.16 7.77
CA TYR A 266 13.79 0.75 6.61
C TYR A 266 14.77 1.89 6.82
N LEU A 267 14.75 2.50 8.00
CA LEU A 267 15.65 3.61 8.31
C LEU A 267 17.09 3.12 8.44
N GLN A 268 17.30 1.94 9.03
CA GLN A 268 18.61 1.29 9.16
C GLN A 268 19.23 0.94 7.81
N ALA A 269 18.41 0.65 6.79
CA ALA A 269 18.92 0.35 5.45
C ALA A 269 19.77 1.49 4.86
N TYR A 270 19.53 2.75 5.27
CA TYR A 270 20.32 3.90 4.83
C TYR A 270 21.66 4.05 5.54
N ASN A 271 21.96 3.20 6.53
CA ASN A 271 23.29 3.12 7.13
C ASN A 271 24.17 2.09 6.40
N GLU A 272 23.60 1.31 5.46
CA GLU A 272 24.38 0.42 4.61
C GLU A 272 25.22 1.25 3.62
N PRO A 273 26.53 1.00 3.48
CA PRO A 273 27.41 1.83 2.64
C PRO A 273 27.00 1.93 1.17
N GLY A 274 26.32 0.91 0.64
CA GLY A 274 25.83 0.87 -0.74
C GLY A 274 24.44 1.48 -0.93
N CYS A 275 23.77 2.00 0.11
CA CYS A 275 22.41 2.53 0.02
C CYS A 275 22.41 4.07 0.00
N HIS A 276 22.08 4.64 -1.15
CA HIS A 276 22.11 6.09 -1.40
C HIS A 276 20.69 6.65 -1.52
N LEU A 277 20.36 7.63 -0.66
CA LEU A 277 19.14 8.41 -0.83
C LEU A 277 19.36 9.53 -1.86
N VAL A 278 18.57 9.49 -2.94
CA VAL A 278 18.51 10.55 -3.95
C VAL A 278 17.20 11.32 -3.75
N ASP A 279 17.26 12.36 -2.93
CA ASP A 279 16.13 13.28 -2.75
C ASP A 279 15.99 14.21 -3.97
N THR A 280 14.75 14.39 -4.42
CA THR A 280 14.41 15.15 -5.63
C THR A 280 13.76 16.50 -5.31
N ASP A 281 13.80 16.96 -4.05
CA ASP A 281 13.20 18.22 -3.60
C ASP A 281 11.73 18.39 -4.01
N GLY A 282 10.96 17.29 -3.91
CA GLY A 282 9.55 17.27 -4.31
C GLY A 282 9.28 17.26 -5.83
N GLN A 283 10.30 17.42 -6.69
CA GLN A 283 10.14 17.49 -8.14
C GLN A 283 9.96 16.12 -8.80
N GLY A 284 10.56 15.08 -8.22
CA GLY A 284 10.64 13.75 -8.82
C GLY A 284 11.79 13.61 -9.81
N VAL A 285 11.86 12.45 -10.45
CA VAL A 285 12.85 12.16 -11.50
C VAL A 285 12.57 13.02 -12.74
N GLU A 286 13.61 13.64 -13.29
CA GLU A 286 13.51 14.57 -14.43
C GLU A 286 13.27 13.83 -15.74
N ARG A 287 14.12 12.82 -16.00
CA ARG A 287 14.07 11.98 -17.19
C ARG A 287 14.84 10.68 -16.96
N ILE A 288 14.60 9.72 -17.84
CA ILE A 288 15.35 8.48 -17.98
C ILE A 288 15.99 8.50 -19.36
N ASP A 289 17.19 7.93 -19.50
CA ASP A 289 17.80 7.63 -20.79
C ASP A 289 18.28 6.19 -20.83
N ALA A 290 18.97 5.81 -21.91
CA ALA A 290 19.42 4.44 -22.16
C ALA A 290 20.18 3.80 -21.00
N THR A 291 20.91 4.58 -20.20
CA THR A 291 21.83 4.04 -19.19
C THR A 291 21.44 4.40 -17.76
N GLY A 292 20.44 5.26 -17.54
CA GLY A 292 20.08 5.61 -16.18
C GLY A 292 19.03 6.70 -15.98
N VAL A 293 19.08 7.29 -14.78
CA VAL A 293 18.09 8.24 -14.26
C VAL A 293 18.74 9.61 -14.05
N TRP A 294 18.00 10.68 -14.35
CA TRP A 294 18.44 12.06 -14.11
C TRP A 294 17.63 12.73 -12.99
N VAL A 295 18.35 13.34 -12.05
CA VAL A 295 17.79 14.15 -10.96
C VAL A 295 18.67 15.38 -10.77
N ALA A 296 18.06 16.58 -10.77
CA ALA A 296 18.76 17.85 -10.58
C ALA A 296 19.98 18.00 -11.51
N GLY A 297 19.86 17.57 -12.78
CA GLY A 297 20.97 17.59 -13.74
C GLY A 297 22.12 16.59 -13.47
N THR A 298 21.99 15.73 -12.46
CA THR A 298 22.93 14.64 -12.17
C THR A 298 22.42 13.33 -12.73
N HIS A 299 23.30 12.59 -13.42
CA HIS A 299 23.00 11.28 -13.97
C HIS A 299 23.43 10.17 -13.02
N TYR A 300 22.55 9.19 -12.85
CA TYR A 300 22.76 7.99 -12.07
C TYR A 300 22.69 6.80 -13.03
N GLU A 301 23.85 6.23 -13.36
CA GLU A 301 23.91 5.02 -14.19
C GLU A 301 23.41 3.81 -13.40
N LEU A 302 22.54 3.01 -14.03
CA LEU A 302 21.88 1.87 -13.39
C LEU A 302 21.92 0.65 -14.29
N ASP A 303 22.04 -0.53 -13.69
CA ASP A 303 21.90 -1.82 -14.37
C ASP A 303 20.45 -2.34 -14.24
N CYS A 304 19.76 -1.92 -13.18
CA CYS A 304 18.38 -2.29 -12.89
C CYS A 304 17.56 -1.10 -12.40
N LEU A 305 16.32 -0.94 -12.89
CA LEU A 305 15.39 0.09 -12.44
C LEU A 305 14.06 -0.51 -11.96
N ILE A 306 13.74 -0.29 -10.70
CA ILE A 306 12.55 -0.82 -10.03
C ILE A 306 11.52 0.30 -9.85
N PHE A 307 10.32 0.11 -10.40
CA PHE A 307 9.21 1.04 -10.19
C PHE A 307 8.39 0.64 -8.96
N ALA A 308 8.50 1.44 -7.90
CA ALA A 308 7.67 1.36 -6.69
C ALA A 308 6.67 2.53 -6.63
N SER A 309 6.11 2.88 -7.78
CA SER A 309 5.23 4.03 -8.04
C SER A 309 3.76 3.82 -7.65
N GLY A 310 3.43 2.65 -7.11
CA GLY A 310 2.11 2.32 -6.58
C GLY A 310 1.09 1.94 -7.64
N PHE A 311 -0.16 2.25 -7.38
CA PHE A 311 -1.30 1.84 -8.20
C PHE A 311 -2.16 3.05 -8.54
N GLU A 312 -2.95 2.93 -9.59
CA GLU A 312 -4.01 3.88 -9.88
C GLU A 312 -5.01 3.90 -8.73
N PHE A 313 -5.40 5.11 -8.29
CA PHE A 313 -6.35 5.32 -7.21
C PHE A 313 -7.34 6.41 -7.62
N ALA A 314 -8.61 6.25 -7.22
CA ALA A 314 -9.70 7.18 -7.55
C ALA A 314 -9.90 7.44 -9.07
N THR A 315 -9.55 6.48 -9.92
CA THR A 315 -9.89 6.51 -11.35
C THR A 315 -11.36 6.18 -11.58
N ASP A 316 -11.84 6.45 -12.79
CA ASP A 316 -13.14 5.98 -13.24
C ASP A 316 -13.33 4.47 -13.00
N PHE A 317 -14.55 4.07 -12.65
CA PHE A 317 -14.87 2.69 -12.29
C PHE A 317 -14.65 1.72 -13.45
N THR A 318 -15.05 2.10 -14.67
CA THR A 318 -14.91 1.25 -15.86
C THR A 318 -13.44 1.04 -16.19
N HIS A 319 -12.64 2.11 -16.07
CA HIS A 319 -11.19 1.99 -16.20
C HIS A 319 -10.67 1.00 -15.17
N ARG A 320 -10.98 1.18 -13.88
CA ARG A 320 -10.49 0.30 -12.80
C ARG A 320 -10.88 -1.17 -13.00
N CYS A 321 -12.13 -1.45 -13.39
CA CYS A 321 -12.61 -2.80 -13.64
C CYS A 321 -12.06 -3.41 -14.93
N GLY A 322 -11.77 -2.56 -15.93
CA GLY A 322 -11.27 -2.97 -17.23
C GLY A 322 -12.34 -3.48 -18.20
N TYR A 323 -13.61 -3.22 -17.91
CA TYR A 323 -14.79 -3.50 -18.72
C TYR A 323 -15.91 -2.50 -18.39
N GLU A 324 -16.90 -2.38 -19.28
CA GLU A 324 -18.11 -1.58 -19.07
C GLU A 324 -19.24 -2.46 -18.53
N THR A 325 -20.10 -1.87 -17.70
CA THR A 325 -21.31 -2.52 -17.20
C THR A 325 -22.54 -1.84 -17.82
N THR A 326 -23.30 -2.59 -18.61
CA THR A 326 -24.52 -2.11 -19.26
C THR A 326 -25.74 -2.64 -18.52
N GLY A 327 -26.56 -1.74 -17.97
CA GLY A 327 -27.79 -2.06 -17.26
C GLY A 327 -29.03 -2.03 -18.15
N ARG A 328 -30.16 -1.71 -17.53
CA ARG A 328 -31.47 -1.55 -18.20
C ARG A 328 -31.46 -0.47 -19.27
N ASP A 329 -32.32 -0.64 -20.27
CA ASP A 329 -32.46 0.27 -21.41
C ASP A 329 -31.14 0.53 -22.19
N GLY A 330 -30.16 -0.38 -22.06
CA GLY A 330 -28.84 -0.24 -22.67
C GLY A 330 -27.96 0.85 -22.07
N ARG A 331 -28.34 1.44 -20.92
CA ARG A 331 -27.59 2.50 -20.26
C ARG A 331 -26.34 1.94 -19.57
N THR A 332 -25.21 2.60 -19.72
CA THR A 332 -23.97 2.16 -19.05
C THR A 332 -23.84 2.71 -17.63
N LEU A 333 -23.04 2.02 -16.81
CA LEU A 333 -22.74 2.46 -15.46
C LEU A 333 -21.92 3.76 -15.47
N ALA A 334 -21.00 3.92 -16.42
CA ALA A 334 -20.28 5.19 -16.63
C ALA A 334 -21.24 6.35 -16.91
N GLU A 335 -22.22 6.17 -17.80
CA GLU A 335 -23.25 7.18 -18.08
C GLU A 335 -24.11 7.49 -16.84
N HIS A 336 -24.39 6.48 -16.02
CA HIS A 336 -25.14 6.66 -14.77
C HIS A 336 -24.36 7.45 -13.72
N TRP A 337 -23.04 7.26 -13.65
CA TRP A 337 -22.15 7.90 -12.69
C TRP A 337 -21.41 9.13 -13.21
N ALA A 338 -21.71 9.61 -14.43
CA ALA A 338 -21.02 10.73 -15.07
C ALA A 338 -21.00 12.03 -14.24
N THR A 339 -21.98 12.23 -13.34
CA THR A 339 -22.06 13.40 -12.44
C THR A 339 -21.77 13.03 -10.98
N GLY A 340 -21.10 11.91 -10.73
CA GLY A 340 -20.83 11.37 -9.39
C GLY A 340 -21.47 10.01 -9.16
N MET A 341 -20.78 9.20 -8.34
CA MET A 341 -21.21 7.86 -7.96
C MET A 341 -22.53 7.90 -7.18
N ARG A 342 -23.47 7.02 -7.54
CA ARG A 342 -24.78 6.89 -6.91
C ARG A 342 -25.03 5.42 -6.58
N THR A 343 -25.16 5.12 -5.30
CA THR A 343 -25.36 3.77 -4.76
C THR A 343 -26.28 3.85 -3.54
N LEU A 344 -26.85 2.71 -3.13
CA LEU A 344 -27.49 2.56 -1.83
C LEU A 344 -26.52 1.81 -0.91
N HIS A 345 -26.08 2.45 0.17
CA HIS A 345 -25.11 1.90 1.13
C HIS A 345 -23.74 1.49 0.55
N GLY A 346 -23.42 1.86 -0.69
CA GLY A 346 -22.18 1.44 -1.35
C GLY A 346 -22.21 0.01 -1.92
N LEU A 347 -23.38 -0.63 -1.97
CA LEU A 347 -23.59 -1.96 -2.56
C LEU A 347 -24.16 -1.89 -3.98
#